data_AF-A0A383D4M0-F1
#
_entry.id   AF-A0A383D4M0-F1
#
_cell.length_a   1.000
_cell.length_b   1.000
_cell.length_c   1.000
_cell.angle_alpha   90.00
_cell.angle_beta   90.00
_cell.angle_gamma   90.00
#
_symmetry.space_group_name_H-M   'P 1'
#
loop_
_entity.id
_entity.type
_entity.pdbx_description
1 polymer ?
#
loop_
_entity_poly.entity_id
_entity_poly.type
_entity_poly.pdbx_seq_one_letter_code
_entity_poly.pdbx_strand_id
1 'polypeptide(L)'
;MLRDQVGRYLYPVHRLDRAASGAIAFALSSETARELQASLTSPTAHKEYLVMVRGSAADSGEIARPLTDANGKKKEALSRF
;
A
#
# COMPACT_ATOMS: atom_id res chain seq x y z
N MET A 1 14.53 -12.33 10.33
CA MET A 1 14.73 -12.89 8.97
C MET A 1 15.26 -11.84 7.99
N LEU A 2 14.48 -10.86 7.49
CA LEU A 2 15.02 -9.86 6.53
C LEU A 2 16.05 -8.89 7.14
N ARG A 3 15.74 -8.30 8.30
CA ARG A 3 16.69 -7.43 9.02
C ARG A 3 18.04 -8.12 9.26
N ASP A 4 18.00 -9.39 9.65
CA ASP A 4 19.18 -10.16 9.98
C ASP A 4 19.97 -10.55 8.70
N GLN A 5 19.29 -10.74 7.56
CA GLN A 5 19.94 -10.94 6.25
C GLN A 5 20.65 -9.67 5.75
N VAL A 6 20.09 -8.48 6.00
CA VAL A 6 20.67 -7.20 5.55
C VAL A 6 21.71 -6.67 6.56
N GLY A 7 21.72 -7.16 7.80
CA GLY A 7 22.71 -6.82 8.82
C GLY A 7 22.61 -5.39 9.37
N ARG A 8 21.47 -4.73 9.19
CA ARG A 8 21.21 -3.35 9.67
C ARG A 8 19.75 -3.13 10.01
N TYR A 9 19.47 -2.07 10.76
CA TYR A 9 18.11 -1.65 11.02
C TYR A 9 17.40 -1.31 9.71
N LEU A 10 16.15 -1.75 9.56
CA LEU A 10 15.30 -1.49 8.41
C LEU A 10 14.11 -0.66 8.84
N TYR A 11 13.84 0.41 8.12
CA TYR A 11 12.71 1.31 8.35
C TYR A 11 11.57 0.92 7.41
N PRO A 12 10.45 0.36 7.90
CA PRO A 12 9.31 0.03 7.06
C PRO A 12 8.73 1.30 6.43
N VAL A 13 8.54 1.30 5.12
CA VAL A 13 7.99 2.48 4.39
C VAL A 13 6.46 2.43 4.37
N HIS A 14 5.92 1.25 4.02
CA HIS A 14 4.48 0.98 3.99
C HIS A 14 4.18 -0.40 4.55
N ARG A 15 2.88 -0.66 4.78
CA ARG A 15 2.37 -1.96 5.20
C ARG A 15 1.56 -2.60 4.08
N LEU A 16 1.52 -3.92 4.12
CA LEU A 16 0.60 -4.74 3.35
C LEU A 16 -0.23 -5.57 4.34
N ASP A 17 -1.49 -5.84 4.00
CA ASP A 17 -2.36 -6.65 4.86
C ASP A 17 -1.87 -8.08 4.94
N ARG A 18 -2.08 -8.73 6.08
CA ARG A 18 -1.57 -10.08 6.36
C ARG A 18 -1.98 -11.12 5.31
N ALA A 19 -3.18 -10.98 4.75
CA ALA A 19 -3.71 -11.90 3.74
C ALA A 19 -3.30 -11.54 2.30
N ALA A 20 -2.64 -10.39 2.10
CA ALA A 20 -2.19 -9.95 0.79
C ALA A 20 -0.71 -10.28 0.58
N SER A 21 -0.39 -10.71 -0.65
CA SER A 21 0.98 -10.82 -1.14
C SER A 21 1.36 -9.58 -1.94
N GLY A 22 2.66 -9.26 -2.03
CA GLY A 22 3.12 -8.16 -2.87
C GLY A 22 4.43 -7.56 -2.41
N ALA A 23 4.77 -6.42 -3.02
CA ALA A 23 5.98 -5.68 -2.71
C ALA A 23 5.83 -4.87 -1.41
N ILE A 24 6.82 -5.00 -0.52
CA ILE A 24 6.97 -4.19 0.69
C ILE A 24 8.33 -3.50 0.64
N ALA A 25 8.35 -2.19 0.84
CA ALA A 25 9.57 -1.39 0.80
C ALA A 25 10.08 -1.14 2.22
N PHE A 26 11.39 -1.28 2.36
CA PHE A 26 12.13 -0.90 3.56
C PHE A 26 13.23 0.09 3.16
N ALA A 27 13.35 1.18 3.91
CA ALA A 27 14.44 2.12 3.79
C ALA A 27 15.56 1.78 4.78
N LEU A 28 16.74 2.35 4.52
CA LEU A 28 17.97 2.10 5.27
C LEU A 28 18.34 3.26 6.19
N SER A 29 17.57 4.35 6.11
CA SER A 29 17.62 5.52 6.99
C SER A 29 16.19 5.98 7.28
N SER A 30 16.00 6.69 8.40
CA SER A 30 14.71 7.29 8.73
C SER A 30 14.31 8.41 7.76
N GLU A 31 15.28 9.15 7.25
CA GLU A 31 15.06 10.23 6.28
C GLU A 31 14.49 9.69 4.97
N THR A 32 15.12 8.68 4.37
CA THR A 32 14.63 8.03 3.15
C THR A 32 13.28 7.35 3.40
N ALA A 33 13.05 6.77 4.59
CA ALA A 33 11.76 6.20 4.93
C ALA A 33 10.63 7.24 4.88
N ARG A 34 10.88 8.42 5.45
CA ARG A 34 9.95 9.55 5.47
C ARG A 34 9.63 10.03 4.05
N GLU A 35 10.66 10.20 3.22
CA GLU A 35 10.50 10.65 1.84
C GLU A 35 9.74 9.65 0.97
N LEU A 36 10.09 8.36 1.05
CA LEU A 36 9.39 7.31 0.32
C LEU A 36 7.94 7.15 0.80
N GLN A 37 7.68 7.28 2.11
CA GLN A 37 6.32 7.22 2.63
C GLN A 37 5.47 8.39 2.11
N ALA A 38 6.03 9.60 2.08
CA ALA A 38 5.36 10.76 1.51
C ALA A 38 5.07 10.56 0.02
N SER A 39 6.06 10.05 -0.74
CA SER A 39 5.89 9.73 -2.16
C SER A 39 4.81 8.67 -2.39
N LEU A 40 4.79 7.58 -1.63
CA LEU A 40 3.78 6.52 -1.77
C LEU A 40 2.38 6.91 -1.28
N THR A 41 2.24 8.01 -0.55
CA THR A 41 0.95 8.55 -0.08
C THR A 41 0.47 9.70 -0.97
N SER A 42 1.28 10.16 -1.92
CA SER A 42 0.90 11.24 -2.81
C SER A 42 -0.22 10.80 -3.78
N PRO A 43 -1.02 11.74 -4.30
CA PRO A 43 -2.00 11.45 -5.35
C PRO A 43 -1.40 10.92 -6.66
N THR A 44 -0.10 11.12 -6.86
CA THR A 44 0.64 10.66 -8.05
C THR A 44 1.27 9.28 -7.87
N ALA A 45 1.17 8.68 -6.68
CA ALA A 45 1.67 7.34 -6.44
C ALA A 45 0.88 6.31 -7.27
N HIS A 46 1.60 5.47 -8.00
CA HIS A 46 1.03 4.34 -8.73
C HIS A 46 1.26 3.04 -7.96
N LYS A 47 0.18 2.34 -7.59
CA LYS A 47 0.22 1.04 -6.92
C LYS A 47 -0.73 0.10 -7.64
N GLU A 48 -0.20 -0.99 -8.17
CA GLU A 48 -0.94 -1.97 -8.93
C GLU A 48 -0.99 -3.30 -8.18
N TYR A 49 -2.16 -3.94 -8.21
CA TYR A 49 -2.39 -5.21 -7.54
C TYR A 49 -3.10 -6.14 -8.51
N LEU A 50 -2.65 -7.39 -8.56
CA LEU A 50 -3.38 -8.45 -9.22
C LEU A 50 -4.33 -9.09 -8.21
N VAL A 51 -5.61 -9.16 -8.57
CA VAL A 51 -6.67 -9.66 -7.70
C VAL A 51 -7.53 -10.65 -8.47
N MET A 52 -7.81 -11.79 -7.86
CA MET A 52 -8.81 -12.72 -8.37
C MET A 52 -10.14 -12.44 -7.66
N VAL A 53 -11.19 -12.22 -8.44
CA VAL A 53 -12.53 -11.95 -7.92
C VAL A 53 -13.47 -13.12 -8.19
N ARG A 54 -14.58 -13.19 -7.44
CA ARG A 54 -15.64 -14.16 -7.68
C ARG A 54 -16.63 -13.61 -8.71
N GLY A 55 -16.93 -14.40 -9.75
CA GLY A 55 -17.86 -14.02 -10.82
C GLY A 55 -17.15 -13.37 -12.00
N SER A 56 -17.89 -12.61 -12.82
CA SER A 56 -17.34 -11.84 -13.94
C SER A 56 -17.13 -10.39 -13.51
N ALA A 57 -15.90 -9.90 -13.60
CA ALA A 57 -15.63 -8.47 -13.59
C ALA A 57 -15.77 -7.90 -15.01
N ALA A 58 -15.97 -6.59 -15.11
CA ALA A 58 -15.79 -5.86 -16.36
C ALA A 58 -14.29 -5.73 -16.67
N ASP A 59 -13.95 -5.50 -17.94
CA ASP A 59 -12.56 -5.28 -18.38
C ASP A 59 -11.94 -4.01 -17.79
N SER A 60 -12.78 -3.04 -17.40
CA SER A 60 -12.36 -1.90 -16.59
C SER A 60 -13.51 -1.32 -15.78
N GLY A 61 -13.19 -0.59 -14.70
CA GLY A 61 -14.17 0.05 -13.85
C GLY A 61 -13.58 0.96 -12.77
N GLU A 62 -14.46 1.69 -12.09
CA GLU A 62 -14.11 2.56 -10.95
C GLU A 62 -14.98 2.22 -9.74
N ILE A 63 -14.35 2.10 -8.57
CA ILE A 63 -15.01 1.89 -7.28
C ILE A 63 -14.68 3.08 -6.39
N ALA A 64 -15.64 4.00 -6.24
CA ALA A 64 -15.54 5.20 -5.42
C ALA A 64 -16.43 5.06 -4.18
N ARG A 65 -15.90 4.43 -3.12
CA ARG A 65 -16.65 4.22 -1.87
C ARG A 65 -15.79 4.63 -0.68
N PRO A 66 -16.22 5.61 0.15
CA PRO A 66 -15.47 6.01 1.32
C PRO A 66 -15.24 4.85 2.29
N LEU A 67 -14.04 4.82 2.87
CA LEU A 67 -13.64 3.88 3.91
C LEU A 67 -13.65 4.58 5.27
N THR A 68 -14.05 3.85 6.30
CA THR A 68 -14.01 4.34 7.68
C THR A 68 -12.71 3.88 8.33
N ASP A 69 -11.93 4.82 8.86
CA ASP A 69 -10.71 4.48 9.61
C ASP A 69 -11.03 4.00 11.04
N ALA A 70 -9.98 3.58 11.76
CA ALA A 70 -10.11 3.06 13.13
C ALA A 70 -10.71 4.07 14.14
N ASN A 71 -10.69 5.37 13.82
CA ASN A 71 -11.25 6.44 14.65
C ASN A 71 -12.68 6.81 14.23
N GLY A 72 -13.29 6.05 13.31
CA GLY A 72 -14.63 6.33 12.79
C GLY A 72 -14.66 7.44 11.73
N LYS A 73 -13.51 7.98 11.30
CA LYS A 73 -13.47 9.04 10.29
C LYS A 73 -13.58 8.43 8.90
N LYS A 74 -14.52 8.94 8.10
CA LYS A 74 -14.63 8.59 6.68
C LYS A 74 -13.51 9.24 5.88
N LYS A 75 -12.92 8.48 4.96
CA LYS A 75 -11.93 8.91 3.99
C LYS A 75 -12.39 8.48 2.61
N GLU A 76 -12.33 9.39 1.66
CA GLU A 76 -12.56 9.06 0.26
C GLU A 76 -11.57 7.99 -0.20
N ALA A 77 -12.07 7.02 -0.96
CA ALA A 77 -11.27 5.95 -1.51
C ALA A 77 -11.74 5.64 -2.93
N LEU A 78 -10.76 5.47 -3.81
CA LEU A 78 -10.94 5.23 -5.22
C LEU A 78 -10.07 4.06 -5.66
N SER A 79 -10.65 3.14 -6.40
CA SER A 79 -9.92 2.06 -7.07
C SER A 79 -10.35 1.98 -8.52
N ARG A 80 -9.36 1.84 -9.41
CA ARG A 80 -9.58 1.59 -10.83
C ARG A 80 -8.95 0.26 -11.19
N PHE A 81 -9.64 -0.52 -11.99
CA PHE A 81 -9.19 -1.80 -12.53
C PHE A 81 -9.62 -1.92 -13.98
#